data_AF-A0A4U9WC93-F1
#
_entry.id   AF-A0A4U9WC93-F1
#
_cell.length_a   1.000
_cell.length_b   1.000
_cell.length_c   1.000
_cell.angle_alpha   90.00
_cell.angle_beta   90.00
_cell.angle_gamma   90.00
#
_symmetry.space_group_name_H-M   'P 1'
#
loop_
_entity.id
_entity.type
_entity.pdbx_description
1 polymer ?
#
loop_
_entity_poly.entity_id
_entity_poly.type
_entity_poly.pdbx_seq_one_letter_code
_entity_poly.pdbx_strand_id
1 'polypeptide(L)'
;MNYPVYSKITGEVKYGGENSRIDLLLQAENRVDCYIEVKSVTLLQHQQGYFPDAVTLRGQKHLRELQNVVEQGQRAVLFFAVFTQRHRSGHPSKSY
;
A
#
# COMPACT_ATOMS: atom_id res chain seq x y z
N MET A 1 -21.70 5.16 19.36
CA MET A 1 -20.23 5.05 19.45
C MET A 1 -19.67 5.75 18.22
N ASN A 2 -19.10 6.95 18.38
CA ASN A 2 -18.58 7.72 17.24
C ASN A 2 -17.14 7.25 17.02
N TYR A 3 -16.89 6.47 15.97
CA TYR A 3 -15.52 6.09 15.62
C TYR A 3 -14.84 7.33 15.03
N PRO A 4 -13.78 7.88 15.65
CA PRO A 4 -13.10 9.01 15.05
C PRO A 4 -12.56 8.58 13.68
N VAL A 5 -12.90 9.32 12.64
CA VAL A 5 -12.51 9.08 11.24
C VAL A 5 -11.42 10.11 10.86
N TYR A 6 -10.51 9.74 9.96
CA TYR A 6 -9.67 10.75 9.32
C TYR A 6 -10.53 11.66 8.44
N SER A 7 -10.41 12.98 8.57
CA SER A 7 -11.26 13.95 7.87
C SER A 7 -10.66 14.43 6.55
N LYS A 8 -9.36 14.22 6.33
CA LYS A 8 -8.64 14.62 5.10
C LYS A 8 -7.80 13.47 4.58
N ILE A 9 -7.80 13.30 3.25
CA ILE A 9 -6.99 12.33 2.51
C ILE A 9 -6.26 13.09 1.40
N THR A 10 -4.93 12.97 1.35
CA THR A 10 -4.10 13.59 0.30
C THR A 10 -3.21 12.53 -0.32
N GLY A 11 -3.15 12.47 -1.66
CA GLY A 11 -2.27 11.54 -2.37
C GLY A 11 -0.91 12.13 -2.73
N GLU A 12 0.08 11.28 -2.95
CA GLU A 12 1.39 11.62 -3.53
C GLU A 12 2.17 12.71 -2.75
N VAL A 13 2.05 12.70 -1.42
CA VAL A 13 2.67 13.70 -0.55
C VAL A 13 4.14 13.37 -0.34
N LYS A 14 5.02 14.35 -0.55
CA LYS A 14 6.46 14.18 -0.26
C LYS A 14 6.68 14.00 1.25
N TYR A 15 7.55 13.07 1.63
CA TYR A 15 7.89 12.80 3.02
C TYR A 15 9.31 12.23 3.14
N GLY A 16 9.80 12.18 4.39
CA GLY A 16 11.11 11.62 4.72
C GLY A 16 12.30 12.47 4.27
N GLY A 17 13.50 12.05 4.67
CA GLY A 17 14.76 12.73 4.32
C GLY A 17 15.32 12.32 2.96
N GLU A 18 14.85 11.22 2.39
CA GLU A 18 15.31 10.67 1.09
C GLU A 18 14.34 11.02 -0.06
N ASN A 19 13.48 12.03 0.14
CA ASN A 19 12.54 12.60 -0.86
C ASN A 19 11.59 11.56 -1.50
N SER A 20 11.03 10.63 -0.72
CA SER A 20 9.94 9.79 -1.22
C SER A 20 8.60 10.51 -1.26
N ARG A 21 7.64 9.85 -1.91
CA ARG A 21 6.23 10.21 -1.88
C ARG A 21 5.44 9.06 -1.28
N ILE A 22 4.54 9.38 -0.35
CA ILE A 22 3.60 8.43 0.23
C ILE A 22 2.35 8.39 -0.66
N ASP A 23 1.79 7.19 -0.85
CA ASP A 23 0.60 7.04 -1.70
C ASP A 23 -0.59 7.80 -1.12
N LEU A 24 -0.83 7.69 0.20
CA LEU A 24 -1.88 8.43 0.91
C LEU A 24 -1.39 8.97 2.27
N LEU A 25 -1.75 10.21 2.57
CA LEU A 25 -1.64 10.82 3.89
C LEU A 25 -3.04 11.11 4.42
N LEU A 26 -3.41 10.49 5.55
CA LEU A 26 -4.66 10.73 6.25
C LEU A 26 -4.44 11.62 7.46
N GLN A 27 -5.27 12.65 7.62
CA GLN A 27 -5.17 13.64 8.70
C GLN A 27 -6.54 13.87 9.34
N ALA A 28 -6.56 14.20 10.63
CA ALA A 28 -7.74 14.61 11.38
C ALA A 28 -7.35 15.45 12.60
N GLU A 29 -8.28 16.27 13.08
CA GLU A 29 -8.11 16.95 14.36
C GLU A 29 -7.95 15.93 15.50
N ASN A 30 -7.03 16.21 16.43
CA ASN A 30 -6.74 15.38 17.60
C ASN A 30 -6.27 13.95 17.28
N ARG A 31 -5.64 13.73 16.11
CA ARG A 31 -5.02 12.46 15.74
C ARG A 31 -3.67 12.69 15.09
N VAL A 32 -2.77 11.74 15.27
CA VAL A 32 -1.52 11.69 14.51
C VAL A 32 -1.82 11.38 13.04
N ASP A 33 -0.97 11.92 12.16
CA ASP A 33 -1.06 11.69 10.74
C ASP A 33 -0.80 10.21 10.42
N CYS A 34 -1.48 9.70 9.40
CA CYS A 34 -1.37 8.32 8.95
C CYS A 34 -0.87 8.25 7.52
N TYR A 35 0.36 7.76 7.37
CA TYR A 35 1.06 7.53 6.12
C TYR A 35 0.73 6.12 5.64
N ILE A 36 0.18 6.00 4.43
CA ILE A 36 -0.18 4.70 3.83
C ILE A 36 0.59 4.52 2.53
N GLU A 37 1.45 3.53 2.51
CA GLU A 37 2.12 3.04 1.31
C GLU A 37 1.37 1.81 0.81
N VAL A 38 0.95 1.81 -0.45
CA VAL A 38 0.20 0.75 -1.10
C VAL A 38 1.15 -0.12 -1.93
N LYS A 39 1.13 -1.41 -1.66
CA LYS A 39 1.88 -2.42 -2.41
C LYS A 39 0.92 -3.38 -3.07
N SER A 40 1.05 -3.55 -4.38
CA SER A 40 0.26 -4.51 -5.13
C SER A 40 0.84 -5.91 -4.95
N VAL A 41 0.00 -6.87 -4.58
CA VAL A 41 0.34 -8.30 -4.55
C VAL A 41 -0.38 -8.96 -5.70
N THR A 42 0.40 -9.51 -6.63
CA THR A 42 -0.14 -10.34 -7.71
C THR A 42 -0.21 -11.78 -7.22
N LEU A 43 -1.40 -12.39 -7.32
CA LEU A 43 -1.57 -13.81 -7.04
C LEU A 43 -0.87 -14.62 -8.14
N LEU A 44 0.11 -15.45 -7.78
CA LEU A 44 0.79 -16.39 -8.67
C LEU A 44 0.23 -17.82 -8.49
N GLN A 45 0.82 -18.77 -9.21
CA GLN A 45 0.49 -20.19 -9.19
C GLN A 45 0.30 -20.73 -7.76
N HIS A 46 -0.63 -21.67 -7.60
CA HIS A 46 -0.99 -22.32 -6.33
C HIS A 46 -1.70 -21.44 -5.29
N GLN A 47 -2.41 -20.37 -5.71
CA GLN A 47 -3.17 -19.50 -4.79
C GLN A 47 -2.31 -18.76 -3.76
N GLN A 48 -1.01 -18.58 -4.06
CA GLN A 48 -0.08 -17.83 -3.22
C GLN A 48 0.24 -16.48 -3.85
N GLY A 49 0.06 -15.40 -3.09
CA GLY A 49 0.47 -14.05 -3.49
C GLY A 49 1.87 -13.77 -3.00
N TYR A 50 2.73 -13.21 -3.86
CA TYR A 50 4.09 -12.84 -3.49
C TYR A 50 4.28 -11.33 -3.51
N PHE A 51 4.98 -10.82 -2.50
CA PHE A 51 5.50 -9.47 -2.49
C PHE A 51 6.81 -9.38 -1.68
N PRO A 52 7.80 -8.60 -2.12
CA PRO A 52 7.89 -8.05 -3.47
C PRO A 52 8.20 -9.18 -4.48
N ASP A 53 7.81 -9.01 -5.73
CA ASP A 53 8.20 -9.88 -6.85
C ASP A 53 9.68 -9.69 -7.23
N ALA A 54 10.23 -8.51 -6.96
CA ALA A 54 11.66 -8.23 -6.95
C ALA A 54 12.03 -7.24 -5.84
N VAL A 55 13.10 -7.52 -5.08
CA VAL A 55 13.65 -6.55 -4.12
C VAL A 55 14.24 -5.38 -4.90
N THR A 56 13.80 -4.16 -4.58
CA THR A 56 14.30 -2.93 -5.23
C THR A 56 14.86 -1.95 -4.21
N LEU A 57 15.90 -1.19 -4.59
CA LEU A 57 16.45 -0.11 -3.77
C LEU A 57 15.39 0.93 -3.41
N ARG A 58 14.48 1.22 -4.35
CA ARG A 58 13.34 2.11 -4.11
C ARG A 58 12.40 1.54 -3.04
N GLY A 59 12.04 0.26 -3.11
CA GLY A 59 11.19 -0.38 -2.10
C GLY A 59 11.81 -0.34 -0.70
N GLN A 60 13.11 -0.65 -0.59
CA GLN A 60 13.85 -0.55 0.66
C GLN A 60 13.90 0.88 1.21
N LYS A 61 14.10 1.87 0.34
CA LYS A 61 14.09 3.29 0.70
C LYS A 61 12.77 3.70 1.35
N HIS A 62 11.64 3.37 0.70
CA HIS A 62 10.31 3.68 1.24
C HIS A 62 10.08 3.00 2.60
N LEU A 63 10.55 1.76 2.79
CA LEU A 63 10.43 1.07 4.10
C LEU A 63 11.21 1.77 5.21
N ARG A 64 12.44 2.25 4.93
CA ARG A 64 13.21 3.03 5.91
C ARG A 64 12.51 4.35 6.26
N GLU A 65 11.95 5.04 5.27
CA GLU A 65 11.23 6.28 5.55
C GLU A 65 9.92 6.05 6.33
N LEU A 66 9.22 4.93 6.10
CA LEU A 66 8.09 4.54 6.96
C LEU A 66 8.51 4.20 8.39
N GLN A 67 9.68 3.58 8.60
CA GLN A 67 10.23 3.36 9.94
C GLN A 67 10.47 4.70 10.64
N ASN A 68 11.09 5.66 9.96
CA ASN A 68 11.31 7.02 10.49
C ASN A 68 9.99 7.73 10.84
N VAL A 69 8.93 7.54 10.05
CA VAL A 69 7.58 8.07 10.36
C VAL A 69 7.07 7.53 11.70
N VAL A 70 7.23 6.22 11.95
CA VAL A 70 6.84 5.60 13.23
C VAL A 70 7.68 6.14 14.38
N GLU A 71 9.00 6.28 14.19
CA GLU A 71 9.91 6.83 15.20
C GLU A 71 9.56 8.28 15.59
N GLN A 72 8.99 9.05 14.66
CA GLN A 72 8.48 10.41 14.90
C GLN A 72 7.10 10.45 15.60
N GLY A 73 6.58 9.30 16.02
CA GLY A 73 5.29 9.18 16.70
C GLY A 73 4.08 9.28 15.77
N GLN A 74 4.27 9.23 14.46
CA GLN A 74 3.19 9.18 13.48
C GLN A 74 2.78 7.74 13.19
N ARG A 75 1.63 7.57 12.52
CA ARG A 75 1.16 6.25 12.10
C ARG A 75 1.67 5.95 10.68
N ALA A 76 2.27 4.78 10.50
CA ALA A 76 2.62 4.24 9.19
C ALA A 76 1.84 2.94 8.92
N VAL A 77 1.40 2.76 7.68
CA VAL A 77 0.70 1.56 7.20
C VAL A 77 1.33 1.14 5.88
N LEU A 78 1.78 -0.11 5.82
CA LEU A 78 2.09 -0.78 4.56
C LEU A 78 0.89 -1.62 4.16
N PHE A 79 0.12 -1.15 3.18
CA PHE A 79 -1.13 -1.75 2.73
C PHE A 79 -0.90 -2.65 1.51
N PHE A 80 -1.21 -3.95 1.65
CA PHE A 80 -1.11 -4.90 0.55
C PHE A 80 -2.43 -5.04 -0.20
N ALA A 81 -2.50 -4.51 -1.42
CA ALA A 81 -3.62 -4.68 -2.33
C ALA A 81 -3.47 -5.99 -3.11
N VAL A 82 -4.21 -7.02 -2.71
CA VAL A 82 -4.16 -8.35 -3.34
C VAL A 82 -5.20 -8.42 -4.47
N PHE A 83 -4.74 -8.57 -5.71
CA PHE A 83 -5.62 -8.74 -6.87
C PHE A 83 -5.71 -10.21 -7.23
N THR A 84 -6.93 -10.75 -7.26
CA THR A 84 -7.19 -12.11 -7.77
C THR A 84 -7.78 -12.01 -9.17
N GLN A 85 -7.10 -12.57 -10.17
CA GLN A 85 -7.75 -12.86 -11.44
C GLN A 85 -8.63 -14.09 -11.20
N ARG A 86 -9.94 -13.86 -11.02
CA ARG A 86 -10.90 -14.95 -11.09
C ARG A 86 -10.92 -15.39 -12.55
N HIS A 87 -10.25 -16.50 -12.88
CA HIS A 87 -10.46 -17.19 -14.15
C HIS A 87 -11.95 -17.50 -14.26
N ARG A 88 -12.71 -16.66 -14.99
CA ARG A 88 -14.00 -17.07 -15.52
C ARG A 88 -13.67 -18.04 -16.64
N SER A 89 -13.78 -19.33 -16.37
CA SER A 89 -13.70 -20.38 -17.38
C SER A 89 -14.88 -20.27 -18.35
N GLY A 90 -14.87 -19.27 -19.23
CA GLY A 90 -15.64 -19.31 -20.46
C GLY A 90 -14.88 -20.19 -21.43
N HIS A 91 -15.32 -21.43 -21.64
CA HIS A 91 -14.85 -22.24 -22.76
C HIS A 91 -15.23 -21.51 -24.06
N PRO A 92 -14.29 -21.14 -24.96
CA PRO A 92 -14.65 -20.98 -26.35
C PRO A 92 -14.67 -22.39 -26.95
N SER A 93 -15.83 -23.05 -26.90
CA SER A 93 -16.10 -24.17 -27.79
C SER A 93 -16.30 -23.61 -29.20
N LYS A 94 -15.25 -23.58 -30.01
CA LYS A 94 -15.39 -23.69 -31.46
C LYS A 94 -14.30 -24.60 -31.99
N SER A 95 -14.71 -25.84 -32.25
CA SER A 95 -14.10 -26.71 -33.25
C SER A 95 -14.09 -25.98 -34.59
N TYR A 96 -12.91 -25.89 -35.20
CA TYR A 96 -12.67 -26.04 -36.64
C TYR A 96 -11.33 -26.74 -36.79
#